data_AF-A0AAU5AE18-F1
#
_entry.id   AF-A0AAU5AE18-F1
#
_cell.length_a   1.000
_cell.length_b   1.000
_cell.length_c   1.000
_cell.angle_alpha   90.00
_cell.angle_beta   90.00
_cell.angle_gamma   90.00
#
_symmetry.space_group_name_H-M   'P 1'
#
loop_
_entity.id
_entity.type
_entity.pdbx_description
1 polymer ?
#
loop_
_entity_poly.entity_id
_entity_poly.type
_entity_poly.pdbx_seq_one_letter_code
_entity_poly.pdbx_strand_id
1 'polypeptide(L)'
;MFVPVFVGLMVVGLLWEDPDEAKRPAPAPAAPEEPSVTPVEWTYQGAVCADGWVSLSVGERGACSHHGGVAGSWVAADGTEAICRNYPPRTQEQINRLVTKFGRIVC
;
A
#
# COMPACT_ATOMS: atom_id res chain seq x y z
N MET A 1 -63.76 32.76 -3.21
CA MET A 1 -63.17 31.79 -4.14
C MET A 1 -61.70 32.15 -4.29
N PHE A 2 -60.81 31.16 -4.18
CA PHE A 2 -59.33 31.20 -4.27
C PHE A 2 -58.53 31.60 -3.02
N VAL A 3 -58.15 30.56 -2.27
CA VAL A 3 -57.04 30.46 -1.31
C VAL A 3 -56.37 29.10 -1.66
N PRO A 4 -55.05 28.87 -1.56
CA PRO A 4 -53.92 29.52 -2.23
C PRO A 4 -52.94 28.48 -2.87
N VAL A 5 -52.18 28.84 -3.91
CA VAL A 5 -51.15 27.95 -4.54
C VAL A 5 -49.79 28.05 -3.81
N PHE A 6 -49.78 28.06 -2.47
CA PHE A 6 -48.55 28.23 -1.67
C PHE A 6 -48.34 27.15 -0.59
N VAL A 7 -48.89 25.94 -0.75
CA VAL A 7 -48.80 24.86 0.26
C VAL A 7 -47.87 23.70 -0.18
N GLY A 8 -47.14 23.81 -1.30
CA GLY A 8 -46.40 22.66 -1.85
C GLY A 8 -44.94 22.49 -1.42
N LEU A 9 -44.26 23.51 -0.89
CA LEU A 9 -42.78 23.52 -0.84
C LEU A 9 -42.17 23.59 0.58
N MET A 10 -42.99 23.42 1.62
CA MET A 10 -42.57 23.50 3.03
C MET A 10 -42.69 22.17 3.79
N VAL A 11 -42.83 21.03 3.10
CA VAL A 11 -42.99 19.70 3.76
C VAL A 11 -41.83 18.74 3.47
N VAL A 12 -41.00 18.98 2.46
CA VAL A 12 -39.88 18.07 2.13
C VAL A 12 -38.60 18.34 2.96
N GLY A 13 -38.47 19.54 3.54
CA GLY A 13 -37.29 19.90 4.35
C GLY A 13 -37.41 19.64 5.86
N LEU A 14 -38.57 19.20 6.36
CA LEU A 14 -38.84 19.08 7.80
C LEU A 14 -39.12 17.65 8.27
N LEU A 15 -38.97 16.66 7.39
CA LEU A 15 -39.15 15.24 7.74
C LEU A 15 -37.90 14.38 7.46
N TRP A 16 -36.74 15.01 7.31
CA TRP A 16 -35.46 14.30 7.22
C TRP A 16 -34.33 15.01 7.98
N GLU A 17 -34.64 15.49 9.19
CA GLU A 17 -33.61 15.69 10.20
C GLU A 17 -33.51 14.37 10.98
N ASP A 18 -32.55 13.52 10.63
CA ASP A 18 -32.25 12.27 11.35
C ASP A 18 -31.88 12.62 12.81
N PRO A 19 -32.69 12.23 13.82
CA PRO A 19 -32.41 12.51 15.24
C PRO A 19 -31.20 11.75 15.80
N ASP A 20 -30.50 10.97 14.96
CA ASP A 20 -29.34 10.17 15.32
C ASP A 20 -27.99 10.87 15.10
N GLU A 21 -27.95 12.06 14.48
CA GLU A 21 -26.71 12.83 14.30
C GLU A 21 -26.11 13.23 15.67
N ALA A 22 -26.96 13.54 16.65
CA ALA A 22 -26.54 13.92 18.00
C ALA A 22 -25.99 12.75 18.85
N LYS A 23 -26.09 11.49 18.36
CA LYS A 23 -25.64 10.30 19.09
C LYS A 23 -24.41 9.64 18.49
N ARG A 24 -23.93 10.10 17.34
CA ARG A 24 -22.65 9.63 16.80
C ARG A 24 -21.54 10.17 17.67
N PRO A 25 -20.79 9.32 18.39
CA PRO A 25 -19.57 9.78 19.03
C PRO A 25 -18.70 10.40 17.94
N ALA A 26 -18.16 11.59 18.20
CA ALA A 26 -17.19 12.22 17.31
C ALA A 26 -16.11 11.18 16.95
N PRO A 27 -15.61 11.13 15.70
CA PRO A 27 -14.46 10.31 15.40
C PRO A 27 -13.38 10.67 16.41
N ALA A 28 -12.93 9.67 17.17
CA ALA A 28 -11.87 9.87 18.15
C ALA A 28 -10.68 10.55 17.44
N PRO A 29 -9.97 11.48 18.09
CA PRO A 29 -8.74 11.99 17.53
C PRO A 29 -7.88 10.77 17.18
N ALA A 30 -7.46 10.68 15.91
CA ALA A 30 -6.58 9.63 15.45
C ALA A 30 -5.44 9.53 16.46
N ALA A 31 -5.37 8.40 17.16
CA ALA A 31 -4.25 8.12 18.03
C ALA A 31 -2.97 8.30 17.17
N PRO A 32 -1.88 8.83 17.73
CA PRO A 32 -0.61 8.80 17.03
C PRO A 32 -0.37 7.35 16.62
N GLU A 33 -0.32 7.07 15.32
CA GLU A 33 0.11 5.77 14.82
C GLU A 33 1.53 5.56 15.33
N GLU A 34 1.66 4.76 16.40
CA GLU A 34 2.95 4.28 16.85
C GLU A 34 3.65 3.64 15.65
N PRO A 35 4.93 3.91 15.41
CA PRO A 35 5.66 3.31 14.30
C PRO A 35 5.57 1.80 14.44
N SER A 36 4.72 1.19 13.63
CA SER A 36 4.51 -0.25 13.65
C SER A 36 5.77 -0.88 13.08
N VAL A 37 6.65 -1.34 13.97
CA VAL A 37 7.79 -2.18 13.63
C VAL A 37 7.26 -3.58 13.33
N THR A 38 6.31 -3.69 12.40
CA THR A 38 5.82 -4.98 11.94
C THR A 38 6.93 -5.63 11.13
N PRO A 39 7.47 -6.78 11.59
CA PRO A 39 8.44 -7.53 10.81
C PRO A 39 7.77 -8.07 9.55
N VAL A 40 8.50 -8.06 8.44
CA VAL A 40 8.03 -8.61 7.17
C VAL A 40 8.76 -9.91 6.89
N GLU A 41 7.98 -10.98 6.75
CA GLU A 41 8.46 -12.30 6.36
C GLU A 41 8.57 -12.38 4.84
N TRP A 42 9.75 -12.79 4.36
CA TRP A 42 10.07 -12.89 2.94
C TRP A 42 10.31 -14.34 2.53
N THR A 43 9.73 -14.73 1.41
CA THR A 43 10.02 -16.00 0.75
C THR A 43 10.96 -15.76 -0.43
N TYR A 44 12.10 -16.46 -0.43
CA TYR A 44 13.03 -16.43 -1.55
C TYR A 44 12.46 -17.19 -2.75
N GLN A 45 12.39 -16.52 -3.91
CA GLN A 45 11.87 -17.11 -5.15
C GLN A 45 12.97 -17.60 -6.08
N GLY A 46 14.19 -17.08 -5.95
CA GLY A 46 15.31 -17.45 -6.80
C GLY A 46 16.22 -16.27 -7.13
N ALA A 47 17.24 -16.55 -7.93
CA ALA A 47 18.20 -15.55 -8.37
C ALA A 47 17.82 -15.01 -9.75
N VAL A 48 17.86 -13.68 -9.89
CA VAL A 48 17.58 -12.92 -11.11
C VAL A 48 18.68 -11.90 -11.33
N CYS A 49 18.68 -11.19 -12.45
CA CYS A 49 19.52 -10.00 -12.59
C CYS A 49 18.93 -8.82 -11.81
N ALA A 50 19.78 -7.86 -11.40
CA ALA A 50 19.35 -6.74 -10.55
C ALA A 50 18.33 -5.78 -11.21
N ASP A 51 18.19 -5.82 -12.53
CA ASP A 51 17.15 -5.10 -13.27
C ASP A 51 15.82 -5.86 -13.39
N GLY A 52 15.77 -7.11 -12.92
CA GLY A 52 14.63 -8.02 -13.01
C GLY A 52 14.66 -8.99 -14.18
N TRP A 53 15.70 -8.95 -15.02
CA TRP A 53 15.83 -9.92 -16.10
C TRP A 53 16.11 -11.33 -15.56
N VAL A 54 15.32 -12.31 -16.01
CA VAL A 54 15.55 -13.73 -15.70
C VAL A 54 16.56 -14.29 -16.69
N SER A 55 17.72 -14.73 -16.20
CA SER A 55 18.76 -15.35 -17.02
C SER A 55 19.00 -16.79 -16.58
N LEU A 56 19.04 -17.69 -17.56
CA LEU A 56 19.43 -19.09 -17.33
C LEU A 56 20.91 -19.26 -17.05
N SER A 57 21.72 -18.22 -17.28
CA SER A 57 23.15 -18.22 -16.99
C SER A 57 23.48 -17.81 -15.56
N VAL A 58 22.48 -17.57 -14.69
CA VAL A 58 22.73 -17.25 -13.28
C VAL A 58 23.46 -18.41 -12.60
N GLY A 59 24.58 -18.11 -11.94
CA GLY A 59 25.51 -19.11 -11.39
C GLY A 59 26.80 -19.24 -12.21
N GLU A 60 26.79 -18.80 -13.47
CA GLU A 60 27.97 -18.79 -14.33
C GLU A 60 28.79 -17.51 -14.18
N ARG A 61 30.08 -17.59 -14.55
CA ARG A 61 30.97 -16.43 -14.48
C ARG A 61 30.53 -15.34 -15.46
N GLY A 62 30.32 -14.13 -14.94
CA GLY A 62 29.92 -12.96 -15.75
C GLY A 62 28.40 -12.82 -15.95
N ALA A 63 27.60 -13.71 -15.35
CA ALA A 63 26.14 -13.60 -15.36
C ALA A 63 25.69 -12.23 -14.83
N CYS A 64 24.70 -11.65 -15.51
CA CYS A 64 24.12 -10.35 -15.18
C CYS A 64 25.11 -9.17 -15.15
N SER A 65 26.34 -9.30 -15.65
CA SER A 65 27.35 -8.22 -15.62
C SER A 65 26.87 -6.88 -16.19
N HIS A 66 26.08 -6.92 -17.27
CA HIS A 66 25.46 -5.74 -17.88
C HIS A 66 24.13 -5.33 -17.24
N HIS A 67 23.56 -6.22 -16.41
CA HIS A 67 22.27 -6.05 -15.74
C HIS A 67 22.43 -5.72 -14.25
N GLY A 68 23.60 -5.21 -13.85
CA GLY A 68 23.89 -4.86 -12.46
C GLY A 68 24.25 -6.05 -11.57
N GLY A 69 24.56 -7.21 -12.11
CA GLY A 69 24.90 -8.41 -11.36
C GLY A 69 23.68 -9.19 -10.90
N VAL A 70 23.95 -10.30 -10.20
CA VAL A 70 22.91 -11.21 -9.70
C VAL A 70 22.29 -10.62 -8.42
N ALA A 71 20.97 -10.75 -8.31
CA ALA A 71 20.17 -10.36 -7.17
C ALA A 71 19.18 -11.48 -6.80
N GLY A 72 18.69 -11.47 -5.57
CA GLY A 72 17.60 -12.34 -5.14
C GLY A 72 16.25 -11.73 -5.45
N SER A 73 15.32 -12.54 -5.94
CA SER A 73 13.89 -12.23 -5.99
C SER A 73 13.20 -12.76 -4.74
N TRP A 74 12.39 -11.91 -4.12
CA TRP A 74 11.71 -12.16 -2.85
C TRP A 74 10.24 -11.76 -2.96
N VAL A 75 9.38 -12.52 -2.29
CA VAL A 75 7.94 -12.23 -2.21
C VAL A 75 7.51 -12.31 -0.76
N ALA A 76 6.85 -11.26 -0.28
CA ALA A 76 6.25 -11.21 1.05
C ALA A 76 4.85 -11.88 1.04
N ALA A 77 4.32 -12.16 2.22
CA ALA A 77 3.02 -12.85 2.37
C ALA A 77 1.84 -12.08 1.76
N ASP A 78 1.94 -10.76 1.65
CA ASP A 78 0.93 -9.88 1.05
C ASP A 78 1.07 -9.74 -0.49
N GLY A 79 2.03 -10.45 -1.09
CA GLY A 79 2.33 -10.37 -2.53
C GLY A 79 3.30 -9.23 -2.90
N THR A 80 3.83 -8.50 -1.94
CA THR A 80 4.87 -7.49 -2.20
C THR A 80 6.12 -8.17 -2.75
N GLU A 81 6.60 -7.71 -3.91
CA GLU A 81 7.82 -8.23 -4.55
C GLU A 81 9.03 -7.32 -4.29
N ALA A 82 10.20 -7.94 -4.13
CA ALA A 82 11.46 -7.23 -3.98
C ALA A 82 12.59 -7.93 -4.76
N ILE A 83 13.45 -7.13 -5.39
CA ILE A 83 14.67 -7.61 -6.03
C ILE A 83 15.85 -7.00 -5.30
N CYS A 84 16.61 -7.82 -4.57
CA CYS A 84 17.70 -7.32 -3.73
C CYS A 84 19.00 -8.11 -3.89
N ARG A 85 20.12 -7.41 -4.06
CA ARG A 85 21.46 -8.05 -4.11
C ARG A 85 21.84 -8.67 -2.77
N ASN A 86 21.40 -8.03 -1.69
CA ASN A 86 21.57 -8.53 -0.33
C ASN A 86 20.22 -9.06 0.19
N TYR A 87 19.73 -8.51 1.30
CA TYR A 87 18.45 -8.87 1.91
C TYR A 87 17.39 -7.82 1.65
N PRO A 88 16.11 -8.24 1.49
CA PRO A 88 15.00 -7.32 1.41
C PRO A 88 14.79 -6.55 2.74
N PRO A 89 14.08 -5.40 2.69
CA PRO A 89 13.76 -4.60 3.88
C PRO A 89 12.99 -5.43 4.92
N ARG A 90 13.31 -5.24 6.20
CA ARG A 90 12.77 -6.09 7.29
C ARG A 90 11.49 -5.55 7.92
N THR A 91 11.17 -4.29 7.69
CA THR A 91 10.04 -3.59 8.33
C THR A 91 9.12 -2.98 7.28
N GLN A 92 7.83 -2.88 7.60
CA GLN A 92 6.86 -2.24 6.71
C GLN A 92 7.21 -0.77 6.43
N GLU A 93 7.77 -0.05 7.40
CA GLU A 93 8.19 1.34 7.19
C GLU A 93 9.28 1.47 6.11
N GLN A 94 10.26 0.58 6.10
CA GLN A 94 11.30 0.54 5.07
C GLN A 94 10.70 0.24 3.69
N ILE A 95 9.77 -0.71 3.62
CA ILE A 95 9.03 -1.02 2.39
C ILE A 95 8.30 0.23 1.88
N ASN A 96 7.50 0.86 2.74
CA ASN A 96 6.74 2.05 2.38
C ASN A 96 7.66 3.17 1.89
N ARG A 97 8.78 3.42 2.59
CA ARG A 97 9.78 4.41 2.14
C ARG A 97 10.33 4.11 0.75
N LEU A 98 10.65 2.85 0.46
CA LEU A 98 11.19 2.44 -0.85
C LEU A 98 10.14 2.52 -1.96
N VAL A 99 8.93 2.01 -1.70
CA VAL A 99 7.82 2.04 -2.66
C VAL A 99 7.39 3.48 -2.95
N THR A 100 7.25 4.33 -1.93
CA THR A 100 6.91 5.75 -2.14
C THR A 100 8.01 6.49 -2.90
N LYS A 101 9.30 6.17 -2.66
CA LYS A 101 10.42 6.87 -3.29
C LYS A 101 10.70 6.38 -4.71
N PHE A 102 10.56 5.08 -4.98
CA PHE A 102 11.04 4.44 -6.20
C PHE A 102 9.94 3.71 -6.98
N GLY A 103 8.73 3.59 -6.44
CA GLY A 103 7.62 2.83 -7.03
C GLY A 103 7.78 1.30 -6.96
N ARG A 104 8.94 0.81 -6.53
CA ARG A 104 9.29 -0.60 -6.40
C ARG A 104 10.38 -0.81 -5.35
N ILE A 105 10.52 -2.05 -4.89
CA ILE A 105 11.56 -2.42 -3.93
C ILE A 105 12.74 -3.01 -4.71
N VAL A 106 13.78 -2.19 -4.88
CA VAL A 106 15.07 -2.65 -5.41
C VAL A 106 16.17 -2.31 -4.41
N CYS A 107 16.92 -3.34 -4.02
CA CYS A 107 18.14 -3.27 -3.23
C CYS A 107 19.19 -4.26 -3.78
#